data_AF-A0A640VTZ7-F1
#
_entry.id   AF-A0A640VTZ7-F1
#
_cell.length_a   1.000
_cell.length_b   1.000
_cell.length_c   1.000
_cell.angle_alpha   90.00
_cell.angle_beta   90.00
_cell.angle_gamma   90.00
#
_symmetry.space_group_name_H-M   'P 1'
#
loop_
_entity.id
_entity.type
_entity.pdbx_description
1 polymer ?
#
loop_
_entity_poly.entity_id
_entity_poly.type
_entity_poly.pdbx_seq_one_letter_code
_entity_poly.pdbx_strand_id
1 'polypeptide(L)'
;MVFFRSVFIGVFASLGFATCAFADTLMLGTATGDVSVPLHPANIVALDVAAVDTLDALGAPLAAVPSPIYVAYLADVAASALPAGTLFEPDFEAIANLDPDLIVAGGRSSTQVGLLSDIAPTIDMTIWGDDHVAQALARLETYGRLTGREDRAAELAEDFKARLAATKAAVAGRGSALIVMTNGPKVSAYGAGSRFGWLHRALEWPEAVPGVDAQTHGEAISFEFIAEANPDWLIVIDRASAIGETSAAASATLDNALVARTTAWQAGQIIYLNSANIYIAGGGIQSMMETLDRVRAGFDGRS
;
A
#
# COMPACT_ATOMS: atom_id res chain seq x y z
N MET A 1 42.94 -36.18 -72.85
CA MET A 1 41.81 -37.07 -72.48
C MET A 1 41.52 -36.79 -71.01
N VAL A 2 40.93 -35.63 -70.70
CA VAL A 2 39.52 -35.37 -70.33
C VAL A 2 39.01 -36.21 -69.15
N PHE A 3 38.29 -35.51 -68.25
CA PHE A 3 37.36 -35.94 -67.18
C PHE A 3 37.93 -35.97 -65.76
N PHE A 4 37.28 -35.45 -64.72
CA PHE A 4 36.22 -34.45 -64.54
C PHE A 4 36.25 -34.13 -63.02
N ARG A 5 36.08 -32.86 -62.65
CA ARG A 5 35.98 -32.42 -61.24
C ARG A 5 34.69 -32.98 -60.62
N SER A 6 34.72 -33.37 -59.36
CA SER A 6 33.52 -33.47 -58.52
C SER A 6 33.91 -33.08 -57.10
N VAL A 7 33.67 -31.82 -56.76
CA VAL A 7 33.72 -31.31 -55.40
C VAL A 7 32.32 -31.53 -54.82
N PHE A 8 32.20 -32.45 -53.85
CA PHE A 8 31.00 -32.59 -53.04
C PHE A 8 31.02 -31.53 -51.95
N ILE A 9 30.18 -30.49 -52.08
CA ILE A 9 29.87 -29.57 -50.99
C ILE A 9 28.73 -30.21 -50.20
N GLY A 10 29.05 -30.78 -49.04
CA GLY A 10 28.05 -31.26 -48.09
C GLY A 10 27.39 -30.07 -47.39
N VAL A 11 26.13 -29.80 -47.70
CA VAL A 11 25.30 -28.84 -46.97
C VAL A 11 24.87 -29.51 -45.66
N PHE A 12 25.49 -29.11 -44.55
CA PHE A 12 25.00 -29.44 -43.21
C PHE A 12 23.80 -28.54 -42.91
N ALA A 13 22.59 -29.08 -43.06
CA ALA A 13 21.38 -28.44 -42.57
C ALA A 13 21.31 -28.60 -41.04
N SER A 14 21.74 -27.58 -40.30
CA SER A 14 21.52 -27.49 -38.87
C SER A 14 20.04 -27.21 -38.60
N LEU A 15 19.27 -28.24 -38.23
CA LEU A 15 17.97 -28.05 -37.59
C LEU A 15 18.22 -27.40 -36.22
N GLY A 16 18.01 -26.09 -36.14
CA GLY A 16 17.91 -25.39 -34.87
C GLY A 16 16.62 -25.83 -34.18
N PHE A 17 16.74 -26.64 -33.13
CA PHE A 17 15.65 -26.82 -32.18
C PHE A 17 15.50 -25.51 -31.42
N ALA A 18 14.50 -24.71 -31.78
CA ALA A 18 14.03 -23.62 -30.95
C ALA A 18 13.39 -24.25 -29.70
N THR A 19 14.14 -24.32 -28.60
CA THR A 19 13.58 -24.60 -27.28
C THR A 19 12.71 -23.41 -26.90
N CYS A 20 11.38 -23.57 -26.91
CA CYS A 20 10.51 -22.64 -26.19
C CYS A 20 10.93 -22.68 -24.72
N ALA A 21 11.61 -21.63 -24.25
CA ALA A 21 11.75 -21.40 -22.83
C ALA A 21 10.35 -21.03 -22.32
N PHE A 22 9.67 -21.97 -21.66
CA PHE A 22 8.50 -21.62 -20.88
C PHE A 22 8.99 -20.73 -19.75
N ALA A 23 8.45 -19.51 -19.64
CA ALA A 23 8.69 -18.68 -18.47
C ALA A 23 8.21 -19.46 -17.25
N ASP A 24 9.09 -19.64 -16.26
CA ASP A 24 8.71 -20.27 -15.00
C ASP A 24 7.56 -19.47 -14.38
N THR A 25 6.49 -20.16 -13.97
CA THR A 25 5.33 -19.52 -13.36
C THR A 25 5.28 -19.82 -11.86
N LEU A 26 4.70 -18.88 -11.12
CA LEU A 26 4.46 -18.98 -9.70
C LEU A 26 2.94 -18.96 -9.45
N MET A 27 2.43 -20.00 -8.79
CA MET A 27 1.07 -20.02 -8.28
C MET A 27 0.99 -19.19 -6.99
N LEU A 28 0.08 -18.22 -6.96
CA LEU A 28 -0.09 -17.27 -5.87
C LEU A 28 -1.53 -17.29 -5.38
N GLY A 29 -1.71 -17.38 -4.05
CA GLY A 29 -2.99 -17.08 -3.43
C GLY A 29 -3.24 -15.58 -3.41
N THR A 30 -4.35 -15.14 -4.00
CA THR A 30 -4.78 -13.74 -4.04
C THR A 30 -6.09 -13.56 -3.27
N ALA A 31 -6.55 -12.32 -3.06
CA ALA A 31 -7.84 -12.08 -2.42
C ALA A 31 -9.03 -12.63 -3.22
N THR A 32 -8.85 -12.85 -4.53
CA THR A 32 -9.87 -13.39 -5.45
C THR A 32 -9.62 -14.84 -5.86
N GLY A 33 -8.67 -15.53 -5.20
CA GLY A 33 -8.31 -16.94 -5.47
C GLY A 33 -6.91 -17.12 -6.06
N ASP A 34 -6.58 -18.34 -6.43
CA ASP A 34 -5.23 -18.66 -6.90
C ASP A 34 -5.00 -18.22 -8.36
N VAL A 35 -3.84 -17.63 -8.63
CA VAL A 35 -3.44 -17.16 -9.97
C VAL A 35 -2.02 -17.63 -10.30
N SER A 36 -1.82 -18.17 -11.50
CA SER A 36 -0.49 -18.51 -12.02
C SER A 36 0.10 -17.30 -12.74
N VAL A 37 1.21 -16.78 -12.25
CA VAL A 37 1.85 -15.55 -12.76
C VAL A 37 3.25 -15.87 -13.28
N PRO A 38 3.70 -15.33 -14.42
CA PRO A 38 5.08 -15.48 -14.88
C PRO A 38 6.07 -14.83 -13.89
N LEU A 39 7.20 -15.47 -13.67
CA LEU A 39 8.32 -14.85 -12.95
C LEU A 39 8.98 -13.77 -13.82
N HIS A 40 9.51 -12.76 -13.14
CA HIS A 40 10.21 -11.60 -13.71
C HIS A 40 9.39 -10.81 -14.75
N PRO A 41 8.15 -10.38 -14.41
CA PRO A 41 7.38 -9.52 -15.32
C PRO A 41 8.15 -8.22 -15.59
N ALA A 42 8.24 -7.84 -16.86
CA ALA A 42 8.92 -6.63 -17.31
C ALA A 42 7.96 -5.44 -17.43
N ASN A 43 6.69 -5.71 -17.75
CA ASN A 43 5.62 -4.72 -17.90
C ASN A 43 4.57 -4.91 -16.79
N ILE A 44 4.78 -4.28 -15.64
CA ILE A 44 3.83 -4.36 -14.51
C ILE A 44 2.89 -3.14 -14.52
N VAL A 45 1.59 -3.40 -14.49
CA VAL A 45 0.57 -2.37 -14.20
C VAL A 45 0.12 -2.56 -12.76
N ALA A 46 0.34 -1.58 -11.89
CA ALA A 46 -0.10 -1.63 -10.51
C ALA A 46 -1.21 -0.62 -10.29
N LEU A 47 -2.42 -1.08 -9.96
CA LEU A 47 -3.62 -0.25 -9.78
C LEU A 47 -3.88 0.13 -8.31
N ASP A 48 -3.12 -0.46 -7.38
CA ASP A 48 -3.18 -0.16 -5.96
C ASP A 48 -1.91 0.54 -5.49
N VAL A 49 -2.05 1.63 -4.73
CA VAL A 49 -0.88 2.47 -4.37
C VAL A 49 -0.01 1.81 -3.30
N ALA A 50 -0.53 0.88 -2.49
CA ALA A 50 0.32 0.08 -1.60
C ALA A 50 1.19 -0.92 -2.39
N ALA A 51 0.66 -1.45 -3.49
CA ALA A 51 1.46 -2.23 -4.45
C ALA A 51 2.50 -1.36 -5.17
N VAL A 52 2.12 -0.17 -5.68
CA VAL A 52 3.05 0.79 -6.29
C VAL A 52 4.20 1.13 -5.33
N ASP A 53 3.87 1.49 -4.09
CA ASP A 53 4.83 1.78 -3.02
C ASP A 53 5.87 0.66 -2.84
N THR A 54 5.38 -0.57 -2.75
CA THR A 54 6.23 -1.72 -2.42
C THR A 54 7.07 -2.17 -3.63
N LEU A 55 6.49 -2.15 -4.83
CA LEU A 55 7.18 -2.48 -6.08
C LEU A 55 8.26 -1.45 -6.39
N ASP A 56 7.99 -0.16 -6.16
CA ASP A 56 8.98 0.91 -6.27
C ASP A 56 10.15 0.70 -5.29
N ALA A 57 9.87 0.40 -4.02
CA ALA A 57 10.89 0.13 -3.00
C ALA A 57 11.83 -1.05 -3.36
N LEU A 58 11.32 -2.01 -4.12
CA LEU A 58 12.05 -3.17 -4.65
C LEU A 58 12.84 -2.85 -5.93
N GLY A 59 12.60 -1.70 -6.55
CA GLY A 59 13.15 -1.34 -7.86
C GLY A 59 12.58 -2.20 -8.99
N ALA A 60 11.30 -2.56 -8.89
CA ALA A 60 10.59 -3.29 -9.93
C ALA A 60 10.13 -2.32 -11.05
N PRO A 61 10.07 -2.78 -12.32
CA PRO A 61 9.63 -1.94 -13.42
C PRO A 61 8.10 -1.74 -13.38
N LEU A 62 7.67 -0.47 -13.27
CA LEU A 62 6.26 -0.09 -13.31
C LEU A 62 5.95 0.59 -14.65
N ALA A 63 5.15 -0.06 -15.49
CA ALA A 63 4.73 0.46 -16.79
C ALA A 63 3.62 1.50 -16.63
N ALA A 64 2.64 1.22 -15.76
CA ALA A 64 1.54 2.14 -15.49
C ALA A 64 1.01 2.05 -14.07
N VAL A 65 0.50 3.18 -13.57
CA VAL A 65 -0.01 3.37 -12.21
C VAL A 65 -1.27 4.24 -12.25
N PRO A 66 -2.09 4.30 -11.18
CA PRO A 66 -3.25 5.18 -11.14
C PRO A 66 -2.80 6.63 -11.19
N SER A 67 -3.63 7.50 -11.72
CA SER A 67 -3.40 8.94 -11.71
C SER A 67 -4.67 9.66 -11.24
N PRO A 68 -4.57 10.65 -10.33
CA PRO A 68 -3.34 11.13 -9.67
C PRO A 68 -2.88 10.25 -8.48
N ILE A 69 -1.60 10.37 -8.11
CA ILE A 69 -1.03 9.86 -6.84
C ILE A 69 -0.61 11.04 -5.96
N TYR A 70 -1.10 11.09 -4.72
CA TYR A 70 -0.82 12.16 -3.76
C TYR A 70 0.23 11.79 -2.70
N VAL A 71 0.81 10.60 -2.82
CA VAL A 71 1.90 10.13 -1.95
C VAL A 71 3.21 10.76 -2.43
N ALA A 72 3.77 11.67 -1.64
CA ALA A 72 4.82 12.58 -2.10
C ALA A 72 6.11 11.90 -2.58
N TYR A 73 6.58 10.85 -1.89
CA TYR A 73 7.79 10.13 -2.30
C TYR A 73 7.60 9.29 -3.57
N LEU A 74 6.36 9.07 -4.02
CA LEU A 74 6.04 8.39 -5.29
C LEU A 74 5.89 9.36 -6.47
N ALA A 75 6.24 10.64 -6.30
CA ALA A 75 6.11 11.63 -7.36
C ALA A 75 6.92 11.28 -8.62
N ASP A 76 8.12 10.71 -8.45
CA ASP A 76 8.96 10.29 -9.58
C ASP A 76 8.31 9.13 -10.34
N VAL A 77 7.76 8.13 -9.63
CA VAL A 77 6.99 7.03 -10.25
C VAL A 77 5.78 7.57 -11.00
N ALA A 78 5.01 8.48 -10.39
CA ALA A 78 3.85 9.10 -10.99
C ALA A 78 4.19 9.94 -12.24
N ALA A 79 5.40 10.47 -12.33
CA ALA A 79 5.88 11.22 -13.48
C ALA A 79 6.44 10.33 -14.59
N SER A 80 7.02 9.17 -14.26
CA SER A 80 7.65 8.27 -15.23
C SER A 80 6.74 7.19 -15.80
N ALA A 81 5.78 6.69 -14.99
CA ALA A 81 4.85 5.64 -15.42
C ALA A 81 3.66 6.22 -16.20
N LEU A 82 3.07 5.42 -17.06
CA LEU A 82 1.87 5.81 -17.80
C LEU A 82 0.63 5.79 -16.89
N PRO A 83 -0.40 6.61 -17.17
CA PRO A 83 -1.64 6.57 -16.40
C PRO A 83 -2.44 5.30 -16.76
N ALA A 84 -2.91 4.58 -15.74
CA ALA A 84 -3.75 3.38 -15.86
C ALA A 84 -5.22 3.63 -15.42
N GLY A 85 -5.67 4.89 -15.46
CA GLY A 85 -6.96 5.30 -14.90
C GLY A 85 -6.86 5.75 -13.44
N THR A 86 -7.91 5.55 -12.66
CA THR A 86 -8.00 5.95 -11.25
C THR A 86 -7.92 4.74 -10.32
N LEU A 87 -7.88 4.97 -9.00
CA LEU A 87 -7.91 3.90 -8.00
C LEU A 87 -9.15 3.00 -8.08
N PHE A 88 -10.26 3.51 -8.64
CA PHE A 88 -11.54 2.82 -8.70
C PHE A 88 -11.89 2.36 -10.12
N GLU A 89 -11.49 3.14 -11.11
CA GLU A 89 -11.85 2.98 -12.52
C GLU A 89 -10.56 2.85 -13.34
N PRO A 90 -10.11 1.63 -13.63
CA PRO A 90 -9.00 1.38 -14.54
C PRO A 90 -9.33 1.86 -15.95
N ASP A 91 -8.33 2.39 -16.65
CA ASP A 91 -8.43 2.66 -18.08
C ASP A 91 -8.07 1.39 -18.86
N PHE A 92 -9.08 0.57 -19.14
CA PHE A 92 -8.88 -0.73 -19.79
C PHE A 92 -8.24 -0.64 -21.17
N GLU A 93 -8.56 0.40 -21.95
CA GLU A 93 -7.96 0.59 -23.27
C GLU A 93 -6.48 0.96 -23.16
N ALA A 94 -6.16 1.91 -22.26
CA ALA A 94 -4.77 2.25 -22.01
C ALA A 94 -3.98 1.04 -21.51
N ILE A 95 -4.51 0.28 -20.54
CA ILE A 95 -3.86 -0.91 -19.98
C ILE A 95 -3.63 -1.98 -21.05
N ALA A 96 -4.63 -2.28 -21.88
CA ALA A 96 -4.51 -3.29 -22.94
C ALA A 96 -3.44 -2.92 -23.99
N ASN A 97 -3.30 -1.64 -24.30
CA ASN A 97 -2.28 -1.15 -25.25
C ASN A 97 -0.83 -1.30 -24.73
N LEU A 98 -0.64 -1.55 -23.43
CA LEU A 98 0.68 -1.77 -22.83
C LEU A 98 1.18 -3.21 -22.93
N ASP A 99 0.31 -4.15 -23.31
CA ASP A 99 0.61 -5.60 -23.31
C ASP A 99 1.28 -6.04 -21.99
N PRO A 100 0.59 -5.90 -20.84
CA PRO A 100 1.20 -6.11 -19.53
C PRO A 100 1.45 -7.59 -19.25
N ASP A 101 2.58 -7.88 -18.60
CA ASP A 101 2.89 -9.23 -18.12
C ASP A 101 2.14 -9.57 -16.83
N LEU A 102 1.80 -8.53 -16.06
CA LEU A 102 1.14 -8.62 -14.76
C LEU A 102 0.34 -7.35 -14.48
N ILE A 103 -0.89 -7.54 -14.02
CA ILE A 103 -1.73 -6.49 -13.44
C ILE A 103 -1.89 -6.75 -11.94
N VAL A 104 -1.63 -5.74 -11.10
CA VAL A 104 -1.77 -5.82 -9.65
C VAL A 104 -2.94 -4.94 -9.22
N ALA A 105 -4.05 -5.57 -8.83
CA ALA A 105 -5.21 -4.90 -8.25
C ALA A 105 -5.11 -4.84 -6.71
N GLY A 106 -5.97 -4.02 -6.11
CA GLY A 106 -6.13 -3.95 -4.66
C GLY A 106 -7.55 -3.51 -4.29
N GLY A 107 -7.80 -3.16 -3.03
CA GLY A 107 -9.16 -3.12 -2.49
C GLY A 107 -10.13 -2.21 -3.25
N ARG A 108 -9.64 -1.10 -3.83
CA ARG A 108 -10.46 -0.16 -4.61
C ARG A 108 -10.73 -0.61 -6.06
N SER A 109 -9.87 -1.46 -6.62
CA SER A 109 -9.96 -2.01 -7.97
C SER A 109 -10.32 -3.51 -7.99
N SER A 110 -10.53 -4.14 -6.83
CA SER A 110 -10.83 -5.57 -6.68
C SER A 110 -12.02 -6.04 -7.50
N THR A 111 -13.09 -5.23 -7.58
CA THR A 111 -14.28 -5.55 -8.39
C THR A 111 -14.01 -5.58 -9.90
N GLN A 112 -12.88 -5.05 -10.35
CA GLN A 112 -12.47 -5.00 -11.75
C GLN A 112 -11.58 -6.19 -12.16
N VAL A 113 -11.12 -7.02 -11.21
CA VAL A 113 -10.16 -8.11 -11.45
C VAL A 113 -10.61 -9.07 -12.55
N GLY A 114 -11.91 -9.38 -12.62
CA GLY A 114 -12.44 -10.25 -13.67
C GLY A 114 -12.21 -9.69 -15.07
N LEU A 115 -12.51 -8.41 -15.29
CA LEU A 115 -12.30 -7.74 -16.58
C LEU A 115 -10.82 -7.52 -16.89
N LEU A 116 -10.01 -7.22 -15.87
CA LEU A 116 -8.56 -7.07 -16.03
C LEU A 116 -7.89 -8.39 -16.41
N SER A 117 -8.43 -9.52 -15.93
CA SER A 117 -7.91 -10.86 -16.25
C SER A 117 -8.12 -11.26 -17.71
N ASP A 118 -9.04 -10.62 -18.43
CA ASP A 118 -9.20 -10.79 -19.87
C ASP A 118 -8.06 -10.10 -20.67
N ILE A 119 -7.31 -9.19 -20.04
CA ILE A 119 -6.16 -8.49 -20.63
C ILE A 119 -4.86 -9.23 -20.33
N ALA A 120 -4.59 -9.54 -19.06
CA ALA A 120 -3.33 -10.16 -18.63
C ALA A 120 -3.49 -10.85 -17.26
N PRO A 121 -2.53 -11.70 -16.83
CA PRO A 121 -2.52 -12.26 -15.48
C PRO A 121 -2.71 -11.17 -14.43
N THR A 122 -3.80 -11.25 -13.66
CA THR A 122 -4.18 -10.22 -12.69
C THR A 122 -4.20 -10.81 -11.29
N ILE A 123 -3.50 -10.18 -10.35
CA ILE A 123 -3.49 -10.57 -8.94
C ILE A 123 -4.19 -9.53 -8.08
N ASP A 124 -5.13 -9.96 -7.24
CA ASP A 124 -5.73 -9.11 -6.22
C ASP A 124 -4.90 -9.16 -4.93
N MET A 125 -4.18 -8.07 -4.69
CA MET A 125 -3.27 -7.92 -3.55
C MET A 125 -3.89 -7.10 -2.41
N THR A 126 -5.22 -7.02 -2.34
CA THR A 126 -5.96 -6.34 -1.27
C THR A 126 -5.44 -6.74 0.12
N ILE A 127 -5.17 -5.71 0.94
CA ILE A 127 -4.87 -5.83 2.36
C ILE A 127 -6.10 -5.36 3.14
N TRP A 128 -6.71 -6.26 3.92
CA TRP A 128 -7.89 -5.95 4.72
C TRP A 128 -8.02 -6.86 5.95
N GLY A 129 -8.60 -6.33 7.02
CA GLY A 129 -8.85 -7.09 8.24
C GLY A 129 -7.71 -7.00 9.26
N ASP A 130 -7.66 -7.99 10.14
CA ASP A 130 -6.95 -7.87 11.41
C ASP A 130 -5.43 -8.09 11.33
N ASP A 131 -5.00 -8.77 10.27
CA ASP A 131 -3.63 -9.18 9.99
C ASP A 131 -2.93 -8.27 8.99
N HIS A 132 -3.33 -6.99 8.91
CA HIS A 132 -2.81 -5.97 7.98
C HIS A 132 -1.28 -5.99 7.82
N VAL A 133 -0.53 -5.98 8.93
CA VAL A 133 0.95 -5.99 8.91
C VAL A 133 1.49 -7.31 8.33
N ALA A 134 0.89 -8.44 8.69
CA ALA A 134 1.32 -9.74 8.17
C ALA A 134 1.04 -9.85 6.67
N GLN A 135 -0.14 -9.40 6.22
CA GLN A 135 -0.48 -9.34 4.80
C GLN A 135 0.49 -8.44 4.03
N ALA A 136 0.79 -7.24 4.53
CA ALA A 136 1.72 -6.32 3.88
C ALA A 136 3.12 -6.93 3.71
N LEU A 137 3.65 -7.60 4.75
CA LEU A 137 4.92 -8.33 4.66
C LEU A 137 4.85 -9.51 3.67
N ALA A 138 3.71 -10.22 3.61
CA ALA A 138 3.51 -11.27 2.62
C ALA A 138 3.41 -10.72 1.18
N ARG A 139 2.84 -9.53 0.97
CA ARG A 139 2.84 -8.86 -0.33
C ARG A 139 4.26 -8.46 -0.73
N LEU A 140 5.02 -7.87 0.19
CA LEU A 140 6.45 -7.55 -0.02
C LEU A 140 7.26 -8.78 -0.43
N GLU A 141 7.13 -9.89 0.29
CA GLU A 141 7.79 -11.15 -0.05
C GLU A 141 7.36 -11.66 -1.44
N THR A 142 6.05 -11.64 -1.72
CA THR A 142 5.49 -12.08 -3.00
C THR A 142 6.04 -11.25 -4.16
N TYR A 143 6.05 -9.93 -4.04
CA TYR A 143 6.61 -9.04 -5.05
C TYR A 143 8.12 -9.24 -5.20
N GLY A 144 8.84 -9.45 -4.10
CA GLY A 144 10.26 -9.81 -4.12
C GLY A 144 10.51 -11.05 -4.98
N ARG A 145 9.76 -12.13 -4.76
CA ARG A 145 9.86 -13.38 -5.53
C ARG A 145 9.48 -13.19 -6.99
N LEU A 146 8.37 -12.50 -7.26
CA LEU A 146 7.92 -12.25 -8.63
C LEU A 146 8.95 -11.46 -9.44
N THR A 147 9.66 -10.52 -8.81
CA THR A 147 10.56 -9.59 -9.52
C THR A 147 12.04 -10.00 -9.44
N GLY A 148 12.38 -11.07 -8.72
CA GLY A 148 13.76 -11.46 -8.46
C GLY A 148 14.50 -10.44 -7.58
N ARG A 149 13.84 -10.00 -6.50
CA ARG A 149 14.28 -8.98 -5.54
C ARG A 149 14.11 -9.45 -4.10
N GLU A 150 14.23 -10.76 -3.86
CA GLU A 150 14.01 -11.40 -2.56
C GLU A 150 14.93 -10.84 -1.47
N ASP A 151 16.21 -10.62 -1.78
CA ASP A 151 17.17 -10.05 -0.83
C ASP A 151 16.77 -8.63 -0.39
N ARG A 152 16.30 -7.81 -1.35
CA ARG A 152 15.81 -6.46 -1.07
C ARG A 152 14.50 -6.49 -0.28
N ALA A 153 13.61 -7.42 -0.60
CA ALA A 153 12.38 -7.62 0.16
C ALA A 153 12.67 -8.01 1.62
N ALA A 154 13.64 -8.90 1.84
CA ALA A 154 14.07 -9.31 3.18
C ALA A 154 14.67 -8.13 3.96
N GLU A 155 15.52 -7.32 3.34
CA GLU A 155 16.09 -6.11 3.96
C GLU A 155 15.00 -5.13 4.39
N LEU A 156 14.05 -4.82 3.50
CA LEU A 156 12.92 -3.93 3.79
C LEU A 156 12.03 -4.48 4.91
N ALA A 157 11.80 -5.79 4.94
CA ALA A 157 11.04 -6.45 6.00
C ALA A 157 11.73 -6.30 7.37
N GLU A 158 13.05 -6.44 7.42
CA GLU A 158 13.82 -6.26 8.66
C GLU A 158 13.85 -4.79 9.12
N ASP A 159 13.99 -3.82 8.21
CA ASP A 159 13.90 -2.40 8.56
C ASP A 159 12.52 -2.05 9.14
N PHE A 160 11.46 -2.53 8.50
CA PHE A 160 10.10 -2.35 9.02
C PHE A 160 9.93 -2.97 10.41
N LYS A 161 10.37 -4.21 10.62
CA LYS A 161 10.28 -4.88 11.93
C LYS A 161 11.06 -4.13 13.01
N ALA A 162 12.24 -3.61 12.70
CA ALA A 162 13.04 -2.80 13.61
C ALA A 162 12.33 -1.51 14.00
N ARG A 163 11.75 -0.79 13.03
CA ARG A 163 10.94 0.42 13.28
C ARG A 163 9.70 0.10 14.10
N LEU A 164 9.01 -1.00 13.79
CA LEU A 164 7.83 -1.43 14.53
C LEU A 164 8.17 -1.72 15.99
N ALA A 165 9.25 -2.45 16.25
CA ALA A 165 9.71 -2.73 17.61
C ALA A 165 10.09 -1.45 18.37
N ALA A 166 10.80 -0.52 17.72
CA ALA A 166 11.17 0.75 18.32
C ALA A 166 9.94 1.62 18.65
N THR A 167 8.97 1.71 17.75
CA THR A 167 7.74 2.49 17.96
C THR A 167 6.86 1.84 19.02
N LYS A 168 6.76 0.50 19.04
CA LYS A 168 6.06 -0.24 20.10
C LYS A 168 6.66 0.05 21.48
N ALA A 169 7.99 0.05 21.59
CA ALA A 169 8.67 0.43 22.83
C ALA A 169 8.41 1.89 23.23
N ALA A 170 8.33 2.81 22.25
CA ALA A 170 8.06 4.22 22.51
C ALA A 170 6.65 4.48 23.04
N VAL A 171 5.64 3.74 22.57
CA VAL A 171 4.24 3.92 22.99
C VAL A 171 3.89 3.14 24.26
N ALA A 172 4.68 2.13 24.63
CA ALA A 172 4.43 1.28 25.80
C ALA A 172 4.29 2.11 27.09
N GLY A 173 3.16 1.95 27.79
CA GLY A 173 2.89 2.66 29.04
C GLY A 173 2.62 4.16 28.87
N ARG A 174 2.38 4.65 27.65
CA ARG A 174 2.12 6.07 27.37
C ARG A 174 0.63 6.45 27.28
N GLY A 175 -0.24 5.59 27.79
CA GLY A 175 -1.69 5.81 27.78
C GLY A 175 -2.40 5.27 26.54
N SER A 176 -3.69 5.57 26.43
CA SER A 176 -4.55 5.11 25.34
C SER A 176 -4.57 6.10 24.16
N ALA A 177 -4.87 5.59 22.97
CA ALA A 177 -5.03 6.40 21.76
C ALA A 177 -6.46 6.32 21.21
N LEU A 178 -6.93 7.42 20.65
CA LEU A 178 -8.09 7.46 19.77
C LEU A 178 -7.61 7.80 18.36
N ILE A 179 -7.91 6.95 17.38
CA ILE A 179 -7.66 7.24 15.97
C ILE A 179 -8.92 7.86 15.36
N VAL A 180 -8.77 9.05 14.77
CA VAL A 180 -9.84 9.74 14.07
C VAL A 180 -9.44 10.10 12.65
N MET A 181 -10.41 10.10 11.75
CA MET A 181 -10.27 10.71 10.43
C MET A 181 -11.25 11.86 10.29
N THR A 182 -10.78 13.00 9.81
CA THR A 182 -11.65 14.10 9.39
C THR A 182 -11.96 14.02 7.91
N ASN A 183 -13.15 14.49 7.54
CA ASN A 183 -13.55 14.71 6.16
C ASN A 183 -14.35 16.02 6.09
N GLY A 184 -13.63 17.13 5.90
CA GLY A 184 -14.14 18.46 6.16
C GLY A 184 -14.61 18.59 7.62
N PRO A 185 -15.88 18.94 7.87
CA PRO A 185 -16.40 19.09 9.24
C PRO A 185 -16.79 17.77 9.91
N LYS A 186 -16.78 16.64 9.18
CA LYS A 186 -17.18 15.33 9.71
C LYS A 186 -15.99 14.63 10.35
N VAL A 187 -16.24 13.88 11.42
CA VAL A 187 -15.23 13.08 12.12
C VAL A 187 -15.72 11.64 12.28
N SER A 188 -14.83 10.69 12.03
CA SER A 188 -15.06 9.27 12.27
C SER A 188 -13.98 8.68 13.16
N ALA A 189 -14.36 7.79 14.08
CA ALA A 189 -13.46 7.03 14.94
C ALA A 189 -13.11 5.67 14.32
N TYR A 190 -11.92 5.18 14.66
CA TYR A 190 -11.35 3.94 14.13
C TYR A 190 -10.73 3.12 15.25
N GLY A 191 -11.34 1.98 15.55
CA GLY A 191 -10.82 1.01 16.53
C GLY A 191 -9.81 0.04 15.94
N ALA A 192 -9.38 -0.93 16.77
CA ALA A 192 -8.39 -1.93 16.42
C ALA A 192 -8.79 -2.79 15.22
N GLY A 193 -10.10 -3.07 15.03
CA GLY A 193 -10.66 -3.83 13.90
C GLY A 193 -10.78 -3.06 12.58
N SER A 194 -10.44 -1.78 12.56
CA SER A 194 -10.61 -0.94 11.39
C SER A 194 -9.37 -0.91 10.49
N ARG A 195 -9.49 -0.24 9.33
CA ARG A 195 -8.38 -0.03 8.38
C ARG A 195 -7.13 0.65 8.95
N PHE A 196 -7.25 1.41 10.05
CA PHE A 196 -6.12 2.04 10.74
C PHE A 196 -5.76 1.34 12.06
N GLY A 197 -6.56 0.36 12.46
CA GLY A 197 -6.45 -0.33 13.73
C GLY A 197 -5.22 -1.22 13.87
N TRP A 198 -4.48 -1.44 12.77
CA TRP A 198 -3.16 -2.07 12.83
C TRP A 198 -2.20 -1.30 13.74
N LEU A 199 -2.37 0.02 13.91
CA LEU A 199 -1.59 0.81 14.88
C LEU A 199 -1.88 0.36 16.32
N HIS A 200 -3.14 0.10 16.68
CA HIS A 200 -3.48 -0.45 18.00
C HIS A 200 -2.90 -1.85 18.18
N ARG A 201 -3.09 -2.73 17.21
CA ARG A 201 -2.69 -4.15 17.34
C ARG A 201 -1.18 -4.35 17.27
N ALA A 202 -0.53 -3.79 16.27
CA ALA A 202 0.89 -4.02 16.04
C ALA A 202 1.78 -3.31 17.07
N LEU A 203 1.34 -2.15 17.59
CA LEU A 203 2.04 -1.41 18.64
C LEU A 203 1.59 -1.78 20.04
N GLU A 204 0.57 -2.64 20.18
CA GLU A 204 -0.12 -2.89 21.46
C GLU A 204 -0.53 -1.59 22.16
N TRP A 205 -0.94 -0.59 21.37
CA TRP A 205 -1.36 0.72 21.88
C TRP A 205 -2.82 0.62 22.30
N PRO A 206 -3.17 0.79 23.60
CA PRO A 206 -4.56 0.66 24.05
C PRO A 206 -5.52 1.61 23.33
N GLU A 207 -6.71 1.11 22.99
CA GLU A 207 -7.81 1.95 22.49
C GLU A 207 -8.37 2.81 23.62
N ALA A 208 -8.57 4.11 23.37
CA ALA A 208 -9.26 4.99 24.31
C ALA A 208 -10.75 4.65 24.42
N VAL A 209 -11.33 4.15 23.33
CA VAL A 209 -12.70 3.63 23.31
C VAL A 209 -12.68 2.22 22.70
N PRO A 210 -12.88 1.16 23.50
CA PRO A 210 -12.95 -0.19 22.96
C PRO A 210 -14.27 -0.40 22.20
N GLY A 211 -14.23 -1.26 21.18
CA GLY A 211 -15.45 -1.69 20.48
C GLY A 211 -16.02 -0.68 19.49
N VAL A 212 -15.24 0.32 19.07
CA VAL A 212 -15.58 1.17 17.91
C VAL A 212 -15.83 0.28 16.70
N ASP A 213 -16.94 0.51 16.00
CA ASP A 213 -17.39 -0.39 14.93
C ASP A 213 -16.36 -0.48 13.79
N ALA A 214 -16.09 -1.71 13.33
CA ALA A 214 -15.09 -2.02 12.31
C ALA A 214 -15.61 -1.77 10.89
N GLN A 215 -16.26 -0.62 10.67
CA GLN A 215 -16.76 -0.23 9.35
C GLN A 215 -15.63 0.31 8.47
N THR A 216 -15.73 0.09 7.15
CA THR A 216 -14.77 0.62 6.16
C THR A 216 -14.57 2.13 6.27
N HIS A 217 -15.63 2.85 6.64
CA HIS A 217 -15.65 4.30 6.78
C HIS A 217 -15.50 4.77 8.23
N GLY A 218 -15.26 3.86 9.19
CA GLY A 218 -15.24 4.17 10.62
C GLY A 218 -16.63 4.51 11.17
N GLU A 219 -16.69 4.71 12.48
CA GLU A 219 -17.92 5.11 13.18
C GLU A 219 -18.03 6.63 13.19
N ALA A 220 -19.14 7.20 12.69
CA ALA A 220 -19.35 8.64 12.74
C ALA A 220 -19.54 9.11 14.19
N ILE A 221 -18.75 10.07 14.63
CA ILE A 221 -18.73 10.55 16.02
C ILE A 221 -18.90 12.07 16.09
N SER A 222 -19.27 12.57 17.28
CA SER A 222 -19.31 14.00 17.58
C SER A 222 -18.05 14.47 18.31
N PHE A 223 -17.88 15.78 18.49
CA PHE A 223 -16.78 16.30 19.31
C PHE A 223 -16.97 16.01 20.81
N GLU A 224 -18.23 15.90 21.27
CA GLU A 224 -18.57 15.45 22.62
C GLU A 224 -18.06 14.04 22.87
N PHE A 225 -18.20 13.13 21.89
CA PHE A 225 -17.65 11.78 22.00
C PHE A 225 -16.13 11.80 22.25
N ILE A 226 -15.38 12.65 21.53
CA ILE A 226 -13.92 12.80 21.73
C ILE A 226 -13.63 13.36 23.13
N ALA A 227 -14.41 14.35 23.57
CA ALA A 227 -14.25 14.96 24.89
C ALA A 227 -14.57 13.98 26.04
N GLU A 228 -15.59 13.13 25.88
CA GLU A 228 -15.99 12.10 26.83
C GLU A 228 -15.00 10.94 26.87
N ALA A 229 -14.52 10.50 25.69
CA ALA A 229 -13.46 9.49 25.58
C ALA A 229 -12.15 9.95 26.23
N ASN A 230 -11.87 11.25 26.18
CA ASN A 230 -10.72 11.91 26.80
C ASN A 230 -9.39 11.14 26.61
N PRO A 231 -8.96 10.88 25.35
CA PRO A 231 -7.81 10.04 25.08
C PRO A 231 -6.51 10.70 25.58
N ASP A 232 -5.52 9.87 25.95
CA ASP A 232 -4.17 10.36 26.21
C ASP A 232 -3.53 10.84 24.90
N TRP A 233 -3.76 10.14 23.79
CA TRP A 233 -3.26 10.49 22.47
C TRP A 233 -4.36 10.56 21.41
N LEU A 234 -4.33 11.59 20.59
CA LEU A 234 -5.22 11.72 19.43
C LEU A 234 -4.42 11.53 18.15
N ILE A 235 -4.71 10.47 17.40
CA ILE A 235 -4.08 10.18 16.11
C ILE A 235 -5.02 10.64 15.02
N VAL A 236 -4.55 11.57 14.18
CA VAL A 236 -5.41 12.30 13.25
C VAL A 236 -5.00 12.03 11.81
N ILE A 237 -5.99 11.67 11.00
CA ILE A 237 -5.88 11.49 9.56
C ILE A 237 -6.80 12.52 8.89
N ASP A 238 -6.29 13.25 7.91
CA ASP A 238 -7.05 14.23 7.14
C ASP A 238 -7.34 13.64 5.75
N ARG A 239 -8.60 13.21 5.53
CA ARG A 239 -8.98 12.61 4.26
C ARG A 239 -8.78 13.58 3.10
N ALA A 240 -9.09 14.86 3.28
CA ALA A 240 -9.01 15.83 2.19
C ALA A 240 -7.56 16.02 1.75
N SER A 241 -6.64 16.14 2.72
CA SER A 241 -5.20 16.17 2.44
C SER A 241 -4.73 14.90 1.71
N ALA A 242 -5.24 13.72 2.09
CA ALA A 242 -4.84 12.45 1.47
C ALA A 242 -5.20 12.34 -0.02
N ILE A 243 -6.17 13.13 -0.51
CA ILE A 243 -6.66 13.09 -1.89
C ILE A 243 -6.49 14.43 -2.62
N GLY A 244 -5.66 15.34 -2.09
CA GLY A 244 -5.37 16.63 -2.71
C GLY A 244 -6.56 17.61 -2.73
N GLU A 245 -7.58 17.40 -1.89
CA GLU A 245 -8.68 18.34 -1.71
C GLU A 245 -8.31 19.45 -0.72
N THR A 246 -8.83 20.66 -0.94
CA THR A 246 -8.56 21.85 -0.11
C THR A 246 -9.70 22.14 0.89
N SER A 247 -10.31 21.09 1.45
CA SER A 247 -11.35 21.26 2.46
C SER A 247 -10.76 21.72 3.82
N ALA A 248 -11.60 21.93 4.84
CA ALA A 248 -11.12 22.31 6.16
C ALA A 248 -10.08 21.30 6.68
N ALA A 249 -8.89 21.80 6.99
CA ALA A 249 -7.80 20.99 7.54
C ALA A 249 -8.23 20.35 8.87
N ALA A 250 -7.77 19.13 9.13
CA ALA A 250 -8.10 18.40 10.36
C ALA A 250 -7.79 19.21 11.63
N SER A 251 -6.72 20.01 11.63
CA SER A 251 -6.38 20.90 12.75
C SER A 251 -7.45 21.94 13.01
N ALA A 252 -7.99 22.57 11.96
CA ALA A 252 -9.09 23.53 12.09
C ALA A 252 -10.40 22.86 12.50
N THR A 253 -10.70 21.67 11.95
CA THR A 253 -11.91 20.90 12.33
C THR A 253 -11.89 20.49 13.80
N LEU A 254 -10.72 20.11 14.34
CA LEU A 254 -10.56 19.66 15.72
C LEU A 254 -10.30 20.80 16.71
N ASP A 255 -10.01 22.02 16.26
CA ASP A 255 -9.83 23.20 17.12
C ASP A 255 -11.18 23.75 17.60
N ASN A 256 -11.71 23.12 18.64
CA ASN A 256 -12.92 23.56 19.31
C ASN A 256 -12.88 23.30 20.82
N ALA A 257 -13.76 23.97 21.56
CA ALA A 257 -13.76 23.98 23.02
C ALA A 257 -13.99 22.62 23.68
N LEU A 258 -14.52 21.62 22.96
CA LEU A 258 -14.73 20.27 23.49
C LEU A 258 -13.44 19.46 23.38
N VAL A 259 -12.86 19.39 22.18
CA VAL A 259 -11.58 18.68 21.96
C VAL A 259 -10.44 19.34 22.75
N ALA A 260 -10.45 20.67 22.88
CA ALA A 260 -9.46 21.41 23.65
C ALA A 260 -9.42 21.07 25.16
N ARG A 261 -10.45 20.40 25.68
CA ARG A 261 -10.50 19.93 27.08
C ARG A 261 -9.88 18.55 27.29
N THR A 262 -9.56 17.84 26.23
CA THR A 262 -9.01 16.49 26.33
C THR A 262 -7.58 16.49 26.86
N THR A 263 -7.17 15.40 27.50
CA THR A 263 -5.80 15.15 27.93
C THR A 263 -4.84 15.30 26.74
N ALA A 264 -5.16 14.66 25.61
CA ALA A 264 -4.37 14.74 24.38
C ALA A 264 -4.10 16.18 23.95
N TRP A 265 -5.13 17.03 23.91
CA TRP A 265 -4.96 18.42 23.50
C TRP A 265 -4.14 19.23 24.50
N GLN A 266 -4.48 19.14 25.79
CA GLN A 266 -3.80 19.91 26.83
C GLN A 266 -2.32 19.54 26.98
N ALA A 267 -1.97 18.28 26.73
CA ALA A 267 -0.60 17.79 26.76
C ALA A 267 0.16 17.94 25.42
N GLY A 268 -0.50 18.44 24.36
CA GLY A 268 0.09 18.50 23.02
C GLY A 268 0.33 17.13 22.37
N GLN A 269 -0.37 16.10 22.82
CA GLN A 269 -0.25 14.70 22.39
C GLN A 269 -1.20 14.40 21.21
N ILE A 270 -1.10 15.22 20.17
CA ILE A 270 -1.87 15.06 18.91
C ILE A 270 -0.89 14.75 17.78
N ILE A 271 -1.06 13.60 17.14
CA ILE A 271 -0.21 13.16 16.03
C ILE A 271 -1.02 13.24 14.74
N TYR A 272 -0.74 14.26 13.93
CA TYR A 272 -1.21 14.34 12.55
C TYR A 272 -0.35 13.45 11.66
N LEU A 273 -0.92 12.37 11.12
CA LEU A 273 -0.22 11.46 10.23
C LEU A 273 -0.12 12.01 8.81
N ASN A 274 0.88 11.54 8.05
CA ASN A 274 0.85 11.72 6.60
C ASN A 274 -0.36 10.93 6.06
N SER A 275 -1.38 11.68 5.65
CA SER A 275 -2.68 11.11 5.37
C SER A 275 -2.69 10.35 4.05
N ALA A 276 -1.92 10.78 3.04
CA ALA A 276 -1.77 10.03 1.79
C ALA A 276 -1.14 8.65 2.04
N ASN A 277 -0.09 8.58 2.88
CA ASN A 277 0.57 7.32 3.22
C ASN A 277 -0.43 6.32 3.81
N ILE A 278 -1.08 6.66 4.93
CA ILE A 278 -1.92 5.70 5.66
C ILE A 278 -3.29 5.45 4.98
N TYR A 279 -3.85 6.41 4.23
CA TYR A 279 -5.17 6.29 3.61
C TYR A 279 -5.12 5.79 2.15
N ILE A 280 -4.10 6.17 1.39
CA ILE A 280 -3.96 5.82 -0.03
C ILE A 280 -3.00 4.64 -0.22
N ALA A 281 -1.81 4.70 0.38
CA ALA A 281 -0.79 3.64 0.33
C ALA A 281 -0.80 2.75 1.59
N GLY A 282 -1.96 2.56 2.22
CA GLY A 282 -2.09 1.76 3.43
C GLY A 282 -1.69 0.30 3.17
N GLY A 283 -0.61 -0.15 3.79
CA GLY A 283 -0.03 -1.48 3.57
C GLY A 283 1.21 -1.49 2.67
N GLY A 284 1.55 -0.37 2.05
CA GLY A 284 2.84 -0.20 1.37
C GLY A 284 3.99 -0.20 2.39
N ILE A 285 5.08 -0.89 2.08
CA ILE A 285 6.22 -1.01 3.01
C ILE A 285 6.81 0.37 3.37
N GLN A 286 6.98 1.29 2.42
CA GLN A 286 7.55 2.61 2.71
C GLN A 286 6.55 3.45 3.50
N SER A 287 5.28 3.46 3.06
CA SER A 287 4.17 4.11 3.76
C SER A 287 4.05 3.70 5.23
N MET A 288 4.11 2.40 5.52
CA MET A 288 4.03 1.89 6.89
C MET A 288 5.25 2.31 7.73
N MET A 289 6.47 2.27 7.15
CA MET A 289 7.68 2.72 7.83
C MET A 289 7.63 4.22 8.16
N GLU A 290 7.22 5.06 7.21
CA GLU A 290 7.04 6.51 7.45
C GLU A 290 5.94 6.79 8.48
N THR A 291 4.88 5.99 8.49
CA THR A 291 3.82 6.09 9.51
C THR A 291 4.38 5.81 10.90
N LEU A 292 5.17 4.74 11.07
CA LEU A 292 5.82 4.40 12.33
C LEU A 292 6.80 5.48 12.79
N ASP A 293 7.57 6.04 11.87
CA ASP A 293 8.50 7.15 12.15
C ASP A 293 7.74 8.40 12.61
N ARG A 294 6.62 8.73 11.95
CA ARG A 294 5.79 9.87 12.32
C ARG A 294 5.18 9.71 13.71
N VAL A 295 4.70 8.50 14.02
CA VAL A 295 4.21 8.16 15.37
C VAL A 295 5.33 8.38 16.39
N ARG A 296 6.52 7.81 16.17
CA ARG A 296 7.66 7.95 17.08
C ARG A 296 8.08 9.42 17.29
N ALA A 297 8.13 10.21 16.22
CA ALA A 297 8.45 11.64 16.29
C ALA A 297 7.47 12.43 17.17
N GLY A 298 6.19 12.00 17.23
CA GLY A 298 5.19 12.57 18.14
C GLY A 298 5.53 12.42 19.62
N PHE A 299 6.28 11.39 20.01
CA PHE A 299 6.73 11.17 21.40
C PHE A 299 8.00 11.95 21.76
N ASP A 300 8.77 12.38 20.78
CA ASP A 300 10.04 13.11 20.98
C ASP A 300 9.85 14.63 21.06
N GLY A 301 8.62 15.14 20.94
CA GLY A 301 8.32 16.57 20.88
C GLY A 301 8.83 17.27 19.62
N ARG A 302 9.18 16.50 18.58
CA ARG A 302 9.57 17.01 17.26
C ARG A 302 8.33 17.04 16.37
N SER A 303 7.55 18.11 16.51
CA SER A 303 6.41 18.44 15.63
C SER A 303 6.86 19.30 14.46
#